data_AF-A0A9D8BGS3-F1
#
_entry.id   AF-A0A9D8BGS3-F1
#
_cell.length_a   1.000
_cell.length_b   1.000
_cell.length_c   1.000
_cell.angle_alpha   90.00
_cell.angle_beta   90.00
_cell.angle_gamma   90.00
#
_symmetry.space_group_name_H-M   'P 1'
#
loop_
_entity.id
_entity.type
_entity.pdbx_description
1 polymer ?
#
loop_
_entity_poly.entity_id
_entity_poly.type
_entity_poly.pdbx_seq_one_letter_code
_entity_poly.pdbx_strand_id
1 'polypeptide(L)'
;MTQLPSLQLLIPYFLCIGALTAYLAHHKRGRSPLWWFFLGFFFGLMALLTLYLLPKKTPETPAEQLPPEKPTILPPMTNRLWYFLDNQDNPVGPMSFSALKNKYTQGYLSKDSLVWNEELEKWTPLSDLKDYHDLITS
;
A
#
# COMPACT_ATOMS: atom_id res chain seq x y z
N MET A 1 -41.20 -17.65 34.35
CA MET A 1 -40.71 -17.43 32.97
C MET A 1 -40.55 -15.93 32.76
N THR A 2 -39.44 -15.36 33.24
CA THR A 2 -39.14 -13.93 33.12
C THR A 2 -38.55 -13.64 31.75
N GLN A 3 -39.30 -12.94 30.91
CA GLN A 3 -38.78 -12.41 29.66
C GLN A 3 -37.83 -11.26 29.98
N LEU A 4 -36.62 -11.28 29.42
CA LEU A 4 -35.62 -10.22 29.50
C LEU A 4 -35.76 -9.32 28.25
N PRO A 5 -36.69 -8.35 28.20
CA PRO A 5 -36.87 -7.46 27.06
C PRO A 5 -35.63 -6.59 26.80
N SER A 6 -34.79 -6.42 27.81
CA SER A 6 -33.54 -5.66 27.76
C SER A 6 -32.48 -6.27 26.84
N LEU A 7 -32.49 -7.59 26.60
CA LEU A 7 -31.54 -8.24 25.68
C LEU A 7 -31.93 -8.05 24.21
N GLN A 8 -33.23 -7.90 23.91
CA GLN A 8 -33.73 -7.75 22.54
C GLN A 8 -33.36 -6.41 21.90
N LEU A 9 -33.20 -5.34 22.68
CA LEU A 9 -32.73 -4.04 22.20
C LEU A 9 -31.20 -3.96 22.06
N LEU A 10 -30.49 -4.82 22.78
CA LEU A 10 -29.04 -4.81 22.84
C LEU A 10 -28.44 -5.39 21.54
N ILE A 11 -29.02 -6.46 21.01
CA ILE A 11 -28.58 -7.10 19.75
C ILE A 11 -28.62 -6.14 18.53
N PRO A 12 -29.73 -5.43 18.22
CA PRO A 12 -29.76 -4.49 17.11
C PRO A 12 -28.86 -3.27 17.35
N TYR A 13 -28.67 -2.86 18.60
CA TYR A 13 -27.73 -1.80 18.95
C TYR A 13 -26.28 -2.17 18.59
N PHE A 14 -25.82 -3.38 18.93
CA PHE A 14 -24.50 -3.87 18.52
C PHE A 14 -24.39 -4.09 17.01
N LEU A 15 -25.48 -4.51 16.36
CA LEU A 15 -25.52 -4.66 14.90
C LEU A 15 -25.38 -3.31 14.18
N CYS A 16 -26.02 -2.26 14.68
CA CYS A 16 -25.86 -0.89 14.19
C CYS A 16 -24.44 -0.36 14.39
N ILE A 17 -23.83 -0.59 15.56
CA ILE A 17 -22.44 -0.17 15.83
C ILE A 17 -21.44 -0.93 14.93
N GLY A 18 -21.63 -2.24 14.76
CA GLY A 18 -20.85 -3.05 13.82
C GLY A 18 -20.96 -2.53 12.38
N ALA A 19 -22.17 -2.20 11.93
CA ALA A 19 -22.39 -1.64 10.59
C ALA A 19 -21.73 -0.26 10.43
N LEU A 20 -21.83 0.61 11.44
CA LEU A 20 -21.24 1.95 11.43
C LEU A 20 -19.69 1.89 11.38
N THR A 21 -19.09 0.98 12.15
CA THR A 21 -17.64 0.76 12.18
C THR A 21 -17.13 0.20 10.85
N ALA A 22 -17.84 -0.76 10.25
CA ALA A 22 -17.53 -1.28 8.92
C ALA A 22 -17.62 -0.20 7.83
N TYR A 23 -18.68 0.63 7.88
CA TYR A 23 -18.86 1.74 6.94
C TYR A 23 -17.73 2.77 7.04
N LEU A 24 -17.36 3.17 8.26
CA LEU A 24 -16.26 4.09 8.51
C LEU A 24 -14.89 3.52 8.08
N ALA A 25 -14.67 2.21 8.28
CA ALA A 25 -13.45 1.54 7.86
C ALA A 25 -13.31 1.47 6.33
N HIS A 26 -14.42 1.22 5.61
CA HIS A 26 -14.42 1.16 4.15
C HIS A 26 -14.16 2.55 3.53
N HIS A 27 -14.94 3.55 3.92
CA HIS A 27 -14.91 4.88 3.28
C HIS A 27 -13.62 5.67 3.57
N LYS A 28 -12.97 5.44 4.71
CA LYS A 28 -11.76 6.20 5.09
C LYS A 28 -10.46 5.43 4.90
N ARG A 29 -10.47 4.09 4.86
CA ARG A 29 -9.23 3.29 5.03
C ARG A 29 -9.06 2.06 4.15
N GLY A 30 -10.00 1.76 3.23
CA GLY A 30 -9.82 0.67 2.27
C GLY A 30 -9.53 -0.71 2.89
N ARG A 31 -9.97 -0.94 4.13
CA ARG A 31 -9.78 -2.22 4.84
C ARG A 31 -10.99 -3.13 4.65
N SER A 32 -10.79 -4.43 4.86
CA SER A 32 -11.82 -5.48 4.75
C SER A 32 -13.04 -5.14 5.63
N PRO A 33 -14.21 -4.83 5.04
CA PRO A 33 -15.38 -4.37 5.80
C PRO A 33 -15.90 -5.43 6.78
N LEU A 34 -15.83 -6.70 6.38
CA LEU A 34 -16.29 -7.84 7.19
C LEU A 34 -15.50 -8.00 8.49
N TRP A 35 -14.17 -7.93 8.45
CA TRP A 35 -13.35 -8.08 9.66
C TRP A 35 -13.57 -6.94 10.65
N TRP A 36 -13.76 -5.71 10.16
CA TRP A 36 -14.05 -4.56 11.00
C TRP A 36 -15.48 -4.57 11.57
N PHE A 37 -16.45 -5.14 10.85
CA PHE A 37 -17.80 -5.39 11.37
C PHE A 37 -17.75 -6.30 12.60
N PHE A 38 -17.10 -7.47 12.50
CA PHE A 38 -17.01 -8.42 13.61
C PHE A 38 -16.24 -7.85 14.80
N LEU A 39 -15.17 -7.09 14.54
CA LEU A 39 -14.42 -6.42 15.59
C LEU A 39 -15.27 -5.35 16.30
N GLY A 40 -16.09 -4.59 15.58
CA GLY A 40 -17.03 -3.63 16.17
C GLY A 40 -18.19 -4.29 16.93
N PHE A 41 -18.71 -5.41 16.43
CA PHE A 41 -19.81 -6.15 17.06
C PHE A 41 -19.41 -6.76 18.41
N PHE A 42 -18.19 -7.33 18.51
CA PHE A 42 -17.71 -7.98 19.74
C PHE A 42 -16.92 -7.06 20.67
N PHE A 43 -16.16 -6.10 20.12
CA PHE A 43 -15.23 -5.27 20.90
C PHE A 43 -15.60 -3.77 20.92
N GLY A 44 -16.71 -3.38 20.29
CA GLY A 44 -17.33 -2.06 20.43
C GLY A 44 -16.34 -0.90 20.29
N LEU A 45 -16.16 -0.14 21.37
CA LEU A 45 -15.31 1.06 21.42
C LEU A 45 -13.84 0.77 21.06
N MET A 46 -13.35 -0.44 21.32
CA MET A 46 -11.97 -0.82 21.00
C MET A 46 -11.71 -0.82 19.49
N ALA A 47 -12.72 -1.13 18.66
CA ALA A 47 -12.58 -1.05 17.21
C ALA A 47 -12.28 0.40 16.76
N LEU A 48 -12.90 1.39 17.40
CA LEU A 48 -12.63 2.81 17.11
C LEU A 48 -11.18 3.19 17.49
N LEU A 49 -10.70 2.68 18.63
CA LEU A 49 -9.34 2.91 19.11
C LEU A 49 -8.29 2.24 18.20
N THR A 50 -8.53 1.03 17.72
CA THR A 50 -7.66 0.35 16.75
C THR A 50 -7.64 1.09 15.41
N LEU A 51 -8.78 1.68 15.01
CA LEU A 51 -8.85 2.60 13.88
C LEU A 51 -7.97 3.83 14.14
N TYR A 52 -7.99 4.41 15.33
CA TYR A 52 -7.14 5.57 15.66
C TYR A 52 -5.64 5.24 15.68
N LEU A 53 -5.26 4.10 16.25
CA LEU A 53 -3.86 3.66 16.43
C LEU A 53 -3.19 3.11 15.17
N LEU A 54 -3.95 2.51 14.25
CA LEU A 54 -3.33 1.93 13.06
C LEU A 54 -2.92 3.03 12.07
N PRO A 55 -1.62 3.15 11.72
CA PRO A 55 -1.20 4.00 10.61
C PRO A 55 -1.92 3.58 9.31
N LYS A 56 -2.09 4.53 8.40
CA LYS A 56 -2.65 4.30 7.07
C LYS A 56 -1.90 3.13 6.44
N LYS A 57 -2.60 2.02 6.14
CA LYS A 57 -2.00 0.95 5.33
C LYS A 57 -1.68 1.60 3.99
N THR A 58 -0.40 1.66 3.62
CA THR A 58 0.00 1.77 2.22
C THR A 58 -0.80 0.70 1.47
N PRO A 59 -1.41 1.00 0.32
CA PRO A 59 -2.14 -0.02 -0.42
C PRO A 59 -1.16 -1.16 -0.67
N GLU A 60 -1.37 -2.28 0.02
CA GLU A 60 -0.85 -3.56 -0.43
C GLU A 60 -1.63 -3.83 -1.69
N THR A 61 -1.07 -3.39 -2.83
CA THR A 61 -1.39 -3.93 -4.14
C THR A 61 -1.35 -5.45 -3.95
N PRO A 62 -2.46 -6.17 -4.15
CA PRO A 62 -2.40 -7.61 -4.29
C PRO A 62 -1.35 -7.88 -5.38
N ALA A 63 -0.22 -8.47 -5.01
CA ALA A 63 0.51 -9.27 -5.98
C ALA A 63 -0.49 -10.30 -6.51
N GLU A 64 -0.56 -10.47 -7.83
CA GLU A 64 -1.58 -11.25 -8.55
C GLU A 64 -3.01 -10.69 -8.44
N GLN A 65 -3.60 -10.03 -9.43
CA GLN A 65 -3.76 -10.48 -10.81
C GLN A 65 -3.62 -9.27 -11.75
N LEU A 66 -2.41 -9.11 -12.30
CA LEU A 66 -2.28 -8.44 -13.59
C LEU A 66 -3.03 -9.29 -14.64
N PRO A 67 -3.70 -8.68 -15.64
CA PRO A 67 -4.12 -9.39 -16.85
C PRO A 67 -2.96 -10.26 -17.34
N PRO A 68 -3.20 -11.47 -17.87
CA PRO A 68 -2.14 -12.40 -18.25
C PRO A 68 -1.07 -11.61 -18.98
N GLU A 69 0.11 -11.58 -18.36
CA GLU A 69 1.27 -10.84 -18.79
C GLU A 69 1.48 -11.18 -20.26
N LYS A 70 0.98 -10.30 -21.14
CA LYS A 70 1.27 -10.36 -22.56
C LYS A 70 2.79 -10.42 -22.61
N PRO A 71 3.41 -11.38 -23.33
CA PRO A 71 4.86 -11.54 -23.35
C PRO A 71 5.47 -10.23 -23.84
N THR A 72 5.72 -9.38 -22.86
CA THR A 72 6.39 -8.10 -22.99
C THR A 72 7.76 -8.53 -22.60
N ILE A 73 8.63 -8.55 -23.60
CA ILE A 73 10.04 -8.90 -23.46
C ILE A 73 10.68 -7.72 -22.69
N LEU A 74 10.22 -7.49 -21.45
CA LEU A 74 10.82 -6.54 -20.54
C LEU A 74 12.19 -7.13 -20.18
N PRO A 75 13.23 -6.30 -20.11
CA PRO A 75 14.52 -6.77 -19.65
C PRO A 75 14.33 -7.42 -18.27
N PRO A 76 15.01 -8.55 -17.98
CA PRO A 76 14.87 -9.32 -16.73
C PRO A 76 15.11 -8.51 -15.45
N MET A 77 15.62 -7.30 -15.59
CA MET A 77 16.07 -6.38 -14.55
C MET A 77 14.94 -5.50 -13.98
N THR A 78 13.74 -5.45 -14.59
CA THR A 78 12.58 -4.69 -14.05
C THR A 78 11.91 -5.34 -12.84
N ASN A 79 12.20 -6.62 -12.58
CA ASN A 79 11.68 -7.36 -11.42
C ASN A 79 12.56 -7.16 -10.15
N ARG A 80 13.61 -6.35 -10.25
CA ARG A 80 14.57 -6.09 -9.17
C ARG A 80 14.09 -5.00 -8.22
N LEU A 81 14.63 -5.01 -7.01
CA LEU A 81 14.46 -3.95 -6.03
C LEU A 81 15.51 -2.86 -6.26
N TRP A 82 15.04 -1.62 -6.33
CA TRP A 82 15.82 -0.44 -6.59
C TRP A 82 15.86 0.47 -5.37
N TYR A 83 17.00 1.14 -5.23
CA TYR A 83 17.24 2.21 -4.28
C TYR A 83 17.63 3.46 -5.05
N PHE A 84 17.28 4.63 -4.52
CA PHE A 84 17.76 5.91 -5.05
C PHE A 84 18.17 6.83 -3.91
N LEU A 85 19.05 7.78 -4.20
CA LEU A 85 19.40 8.84 -3.25
C LEU A 85 18.41 10.00 -3.36
N ASP A 86 17.81 10.38 -2.23
CA ASP A 86 16.98 11.57 -2.16
C ASP A 86 17.81 12.87 -2.14
N ASN A 87 17.14 14.02 -2.04
CA ASN A 87 17.79 15.33 -1.99
C ASN A 87 18.68 15.54 -0.74
N GLN A 88 18.68 14.61 0.20
CA GLN A 88 19.50 14.61 1.41
C GLN A 88 20.59 13.52 1.37
N ASP A 89 20.85 12.93 0.19
CA ASP A 89 21.79 11.83 -0.03
C ASP A 89 21.48 10.58 0.81
N ASN A 90 20.22 10.39 1.22
CA ASN A 90 19.81 9.20 1.95
C ASN A 90 19.31 8.12 0.97
N PRO A 91 19.71 6.85 1.16
CA PRO A 91 19.20 5.75 0.35
C PRO A 91 17.74 5.47 0.69
N VAL A 92 16.85 5.81 -0.25
CA VAL A 92 15.41 5.54 -0.18
C VAL A 92 15.10 4.29 -1.00
N GLY A 93 14.65 3.24 -0.33
CA GLY A 93 14.31 1.95 -0.93
C GLY A 93 14.20 0.85 0.14
N PRO A 94 14.09 -0.43 -0.25
CA PRO A 94 13.96 -0.94 -1.61
C PRO A 94 12.56 -0.71 -2.19
N MET A 95 12.47 -0.37 -3.48
CA MET A 95 11.20 -0.24 -4.20
C MET A 95 11.24 -0.88 -5.59
N SER A 96 10.10 -1.22 -6.15
CA SER A 96 10.02 -1.77 -7.51
C SER A 96 10.43 -0.74 -8.57
N PHE A 97 10.83 -1.20 -9.75
CA PHE A 97 11.12 -0.33 -10.89
C PHE A 97 9.94 0.59 -11.25
N SER A 98 8.70 0.10 -11.11
CA SER A 98 7.48 0.91 -11.30
C SER A 98 7.33 2.03 -10.26
N ALA A 99 7.72 1.79 -9.01
CA ALA A 99 7.73 2.81 -7.98
C ALA A 99 8.82 3.86 -8.24
N LEU A 100 10.01 3.43 -8.70
CA LEU A 100 11.10 4.32 -9.12
C LEU A 100 10.65 5.22 -10.28
N LYS A 101 9.98 4.65 -11.29
CA LYS A 101 9.38 5.40 -12.41
C LYS A 101 8.37 6.44 -11.92
N ASN A 102 7.50 6.07 -10.99
CA ASN A 102 6.55 7.02 -10.40
C ASN A 102 7.26 8.15 -9.63
N LYS A 103 8.39 7.89 -8.98
CA LYS A 103 9.18 8.94 -8.32
C LYS A 103 9.79 9.92 -9.33
N TYR A 104 10.22 9.42 -10.48
CA TYR A 104 10.69 10.24 -11.59
C TYR A 104 9.59 11.13 -12.16
N THR A 105 8.41 10.58 -12.45
CA THR A 105 7.28 11.38 -12.98
C THR A 105 6.76 12.40 -11.98
N GLN A 106 6.89 12.13 -10.68
CA GLN A 106 6.57 13.06 -9.60
C GLN A 106 7.64 14.15 -9.36
N GLY A 107 8.80 14.07 -10.03
CA GLY A 107 9.91 15.00 -9.85
C GLY A 107 10.75 14.79 -8.58
N TYR A 108 10.56 13.67 -7.87
CA TYR A 108 11.42 13.28 -6.74
C TYR A 108 12.75 12.66 -7.19
N LEU A 109 12.79 12.12 -8.41
CA LEU A 109 13.97 11.51 -9.00
C LEU A 109 14.34 12.29 -10.27
N SER A 110 15.62 12.62 -10.42
CA SER A 110 16.16 13.28 -11.61
C SER A 110 17.04 12.33 -12.42
N LYS A 111 17.41 12.72 -13.64
CA LYS A 111 18.32 11.94 -14.50
C LYS A 111 19.69 11.74 -13.85
N ASP A 112 20.13 12.71 -13.07
CA ASP A 112 21.42 12.68 -12.37
C ASP A 112 21.31 12.01 -10.98
N SER A 113 20.11 11.59 -10.57
CA SER A 113 19.95 10.86 -9.31
C SER A 113 20.66 9.52 -9.38
N LEU A 114 21.42 9.23 -8.33
CA LEU A 114 22.10 7.96 -8.15
C LEU A 114 21.09 6.89 -7.79
N VAL A 115 21.09 5.82 -8.59
CA VAL A 115 20.26 4.64 -8.39
C VAL A 115 21.14 3.41 -8.21
N TRP A 116 20.65 2.44 -7.44
CA TRP A 116 21.35 1.19 -7.18
C TRP A 116 20.36 0.03 -7.12
N ASN A 117 20.81 -1.14 -7.55
CA ASN A 117 20.08 -2.39 -7.45
C ASN A 117 21.08 -3.54 -7.22
N GLU A 118 20.58 -4.74 -6.97
CA GLU A 118 21.42 -5.93 -6.71
C GLU A 118 22.31 -6.38 -7.89
N GLU A 119 22.05 -5.91 -9.10
CA GLU A 119 22.85 -6.21 -10.30
C GLU A 119 23.95 -5.16 -10.55
N LEU A 120 23.87 -4.00 -9.90
CA LEU A 120 24.85 -2.93 -10.00
C LEU A 120 25.90 -3.07 -8.90
N GLU A 121 27.18 -3.06 -9.28
CA GLU A 121 28.28 -3.13 -8.32
C GLU A 121 28.39 -1.87 -7.44
N LYS A 122 27.89 -0.73 -7.95
CA LYS A 122 27.99 0.59 -7.30
C LYS A 122 26.81 1.46 -7.67
N TRP A 123 26.58 2.51 -6.89
CA TRP A 123 25.60 3.55 -7.20
C TRP A 123 25.93 4.19 -8.55
N THR A 124 24.97 4.15 -9.45
CA THR A 124 25.14 4.58 -10.83
C THR A 124 24.07 5.64 -11.14
N PRO A 125 24.42 6.76 -11.81
CA PRO A 125 23.44 7.76 -12.19
C PRO A 125 22.40 7.17 -13.16
N LEU A 126 21.14 7.55 -13.00
CA LEU A 126 20.08 7.05 -13.89
C LEU A 126 20.34 7.38 -15.37
N SER A 127 21.00 8.51 -15.66
CA SER A 127 21.39 8.93 -17.01
C SER A 127 22.39 7.98 -17.68
N ASP A 128 23.25 7.32 -16.90
CA ASP A 128 24.24 6.36 -17.40
C ASP A 128 23.58 5.04 -17.84
N LEU A 129 22.44 4.74 -17.22
CA LEU A 129 21.59 3.58 -17.49
C LEU A 129 20.62 3.87 -18.66
N LYS A 130 21.17 4.02 -19.87
CA LYS A 130 20.42 4.44 -21.07
C LYS A 130 19.16 3.61 -21.35
N ASP A 131 19.25 2.29 -21.22
CA ASP A 131 18.13 1.37 -21.41
C ASP A 131 17.00 1.62 -20.39
N TYR A 132 17.35 2.02 -19.17
CA TYR A 132 16.40 2.27 -18.09
C TYR A 132 15.83 3.68 -18.12
N HIS A 133 16.65 4.66 -18.50
CA HIS A 133 16.23 6.03 -18.70
C HIS A 133 15.08 6.10 -19.71
N ASP A 134 15.17 5.36 -20.81
CA ASP A 134 14.12 5.29 -21.83
C ASP A 134 12.85 4.61 -21.28
N LEU A 135 12.98 3.55 -20.46
CA LEU A 135 11.84 2.88 -19.82
C LEU A 135 11.13 3.71 -18.74
N ILE A 136 11.89 4.54 -18.02
CA ILE A 136 11.36 5.44 -16.98
C ILE A 136 10.72 6.69 -17.61
N THR A 137 11.25 7.16 -18.74
CA THR A 137 10.74 8.34 -19.47
C THR A 137 9.61 8.00 -20.46
N SER A 138 9.53 6.76 -20.94
CA SER A 138 8.44 6.27 -21.82
C SER A 138 7.11 6.14 -21.10
#